data_AF-A0A3D5CHJ2-F1
#
_entry.id   AF-A0A3D5CHJ2-F1
#
_cell.length_a   1.000
_cell.length_b   1.000
_cell.length_c   1.000
_cell.angle_alpha   90.00
_cell.angle_beta   90.00
_cell.angle_gamma   90.00
#
_symmetry.space_group_name_H-M   'P 1'
#
loop_
_entity.id
_entity.type
_entity.pdbx_description
1 polymer ?
#
loop_
_entity_poly.entity_id
_entity_poly.type
_entity_poly.pdbx_seq_one_letter_code
_entity_poly.pdbx_strand_id
1 'polypeptide(L)' 'REGVTFGDGQELTPQDVVWSLTTRRDTPEWADSARLANIASITAEGQDITLTLSEPDSSLLWNLTGRAGLILKEGDTV' A
#
# COMPACT_ATOMS: atom_id res chain seq x y z
N ARG A 1 8.68 9.36 3.12
CA ARG A 1 9.09 10.46 4.03
C ARG A 1 9.96 9.82 5.10
N GLU A 2 11.12 10.40 5.37
CA GLU A 2 12.03 9.90 6.39
C GLU A 2 11.56 10.23 7.82
N GLY A 3 11.97 9.40 8.78
CA GLY A 3 11.67 9.58 10.20
C GLY A 3 10.22 9.30 10.60
N VAL A 4 9.46 8.56 9.77
CA VAL A 4 8.13 8.05 10.13
C VAL A 4 8.31 6.71 10.83
N THR A 5 7.64 6.52 11.97
CA THR A 5 7.70 5.28 12.74
C THR A 5 6.31 4.69 12.95
N PHE A 6 6.23 3.36 13.03
CA PHE A 6 5.06 2.65 13.51
C PHE A 6 4.85 2.85 15.02
N GLY A 7 3.72 2.37 15.54
CA GLY A 7 3.38 2.49 16.96
C GLY A 7 4.34 1.75 17.90
N ASP A 8 5.10 0.78 17.39
CA ASP A 8 6.16 0.07 18.13
C ASP A 8 7.53 0.77 18.06
N GLY A 9 7.61 1.93 17.39
CA GLY A 9 8.82 2.73 17.23
C GLY A 9 9.73 2.29 16.08
N GLN A 10 9.40 1.24 15.32
CA GLN A 10 10.18 0.84 14.15
C GLN A 10 9.95 1.80 12.99
N GLU A 11 10.98 2.05 12.20
CA GLU A 11 10.87 2.94 11.04
C GLU A 11 9.95 2.33 9.97
N LEU A 12 9.12 3.17 9.37
CA LEU A 12 8.37 2.83 8.18
C LEU A 12 9.32 2.88 6.98
N THR A 13 9.46 1.73 6.32
CA THR A 13 10.30 1.57 5.15
C THR A 13 9.47 1.57 3.86
N PRO A 14 10.08 1.85 2.70
CA PRO A 14 9.44 1.69 1.40
C PRO A 14 8.89 0.28 1.15
N GLN A 15 9.53 -0.76 1.72
CA GLN A 15 9.07 -2.15 1.55
C GLN A 15 7.79 -2.42 2.32
N ASP A 16 7.57 -1.77 3.47
CA ASP A 16 6.30 -1.85 4.19
C ASP A 16 5.14 -1.34 3.33
N VAL A 17 5.38 -0.31 2.51
CA VAL A 17 4.37 0.22 1.58
C VAL A 17 4.08 -0.77 0.45
N VAL A 18 5.12 -1.31 -0.18
CA VAL A 18 4.99 -2.32 -1.24
C VAL A 18 4.23 -3.54 -0.72
N TRP A 19 4.64 -4.07 0.43
CA TRP A 19 4.01 -5.20 1.07
C TRP A 19 2.56 -4.91 1.44
N SER A 20 2.29 -3.79 2.12
CA SER A 20 0.93 -3.45 2.59
C SER A 20 -0.06 -3.36 1.45
N LEU A 21 0.27 -2.60 0.40
CA LEU A 21 -0.64 -2.39 -0.72
C LEU A 21 -0.81 -3.67 -1.56
N THR A 22 0.24 -4.50 -1.66
CA THR A 22 0.17 -5.81 -2.33
C THR A 22 -0.73 -6.76 -1.54
N THR A 23 -0.48 -6.94 -0.24
CA THR A 23 -1.30 -7.77 0.65
C THR A 23 -2.76 -7.31 0.63
N ARG A 24 -3.00 -6.00 0.71
CA ARG A 24 -4.33 -5.38 0.65
C ARG A 24 -5.09 -5.70 -0.63
N ARG A 25 -4.41 -5.63 -1.78
CA ARG A 25 -4.95 -5.94 -3.11
C ARG A 25 -5.25 -7.44 -3.25
N ASP A 26 -4.34 -8.27 -2.74
CA ASP A 26 -4.36 -9.72 -2.96
C ASP A 26 -5.16 -10.49 -1.88
N THR A 27 -5.79 -9.77 -0.94
CA THR A 27 -6.62 -10.31 0.15
C THR A 27 -8.08 -9.84 -0.02
N PRO A 28 -8.90 -10.54 -0.83
CA PRO A 28 -10.24 -10.08 -1.25
C PRO A 28 -11.22 -9.84 -0.11
N GLU A 29 -11.11 -10.59 0.98
CA GLU A 29 -11.96 -10.53 2.17
C GLU A 29 -11.78 -9.24 2.98
N TRP A 30 -10.67 -8.53 2.81
CA TRP A 30 -10.47 -7.26 3.49
C TRP A 30 -11.38 -6.18 2.89
N ALA A 31 -11.99 -5.35 3.74
CA ALA A 31 -12.90 -4.28 3.32
C ALA A 31 -12.22 -3.19 2.48
N ASP A 32 -12.64 -2.98 1.22
CA ASP A 32 -12.04 -2.09 0.20
C ASP A 32 -10.81 -2.65 -0.56
N SER A 33 -10.55 -3.96 -0.55
CA SER A 33 -9.44 -4.59 -1.31
C SER A 33 -9.60 -4.39 -2.82
N ALA A 34 -10.83 -4.56 -3.30
CA ALA A 34 -11.21 -4.40 -4.71
C ALA A 34 -10.92 -3.00 -5.28
N ARG A 35 -10.73 -1.99 -4.43
CA ARG A 35 -10.36 -0.63 -4.88
C ARG A 35 -8.93 -0.54 -5.42
N LEU A 36 -8.10 -1.55 -5.18
CA LEU A 36 -6.73 -1.66 -5.68
C LEU A 36 -6.61 -2.62 -6.88
N ALA A 37 -7.72 -3.16 -7.38
CA ALA A 37 -7.72 -4.20 -8.42
C ALA A 37 -7.02 -3.78 -9.72
N ASN A 38 -7.02 -2.48 -10.03
CA ASN A 38 -6.38 -1.93 -11.23
C ASN A 38 -4.88 -1.72 -11.08
N ILE A 39 -4.29 -1.97 -9.90
CA ILE A 39 -2.84 -1.88 -9.69
C ILE A 39 -2.17 -3.16 -10.19
N ALA A 40 -1.49 -3.06 -11.33
CA ALA A 40 -0.74 -4.15 -11.94
C ALA A 40 0.56 -4.45 -11.18
N SER A 41 1.32 -3.43 -10.77
CA SER A 41 2.56 -3.59 -10.00
C SER A 41 2.82 -2.45 -9.03
N ILE A 42 3.58 -2.76 -7.98
CA ILE A 42 4.01 -1.81 -6.94
C ILE A 42 5.51 -2.04 -6.74
N THR A 43 6.31 -1.00 -6.96
CA THR A 43 7.77 -1.07 -6.80
C THR A 43 8.27 0.10 -5.96
N ALA A 44 9.41 -0.10 -5.30
CA ALA A 44 10.08 0.92 -4.52
C ALA A 44 11.51 1.13 -5.04
N GLU A 45 11.92 2.39 -5.18
CA GLU A 45 13.29 2.80 -5.46
C GLU A 45 13.66 3.95 -4.51
N GLY A 46 14.54 3.69 -3.55
CA GLY A 46 14.79 4.65 -2.47
C GLY A 46 13.51 4.97 -1.71
N GLN A 47 13.12 6.24 -1.64
CA GLN A 47 11.87 6.68 -0.98
C GLN A 47 10.67 6.79 -1.94
N ASP A 48 10.86 6.51 -3.22
CA ASP A 48 9.84 6.65 -4.25
C ASP A 48 9.11 5.33 -4.46
N ILE A 49 7.78 5.40 -4.43
CA ILE A 49 6.89 4.25 -4.68
C ILE A 49 6.18 4.47 -6.01
N THR A 50 6.33 3.51 -6.92
CA THR A 50 5.67 3.54 -8.24
C THR A 50 4.56 2.51 -8.29
N LEU A 51 3.33 2.97 -8.58
CA LEU A 51 2.18 2.11 -8.87
C LEU A 51 1.94 2.11 -10.37
N THR A 52 2.04 0.95 -11.01
CA THR A 52 1.64 0.78 -12.42
C THR A 52 0.21 0.28 -12.47
N LEU A 53 -0.63 0.94 -13.26
CA LEU A 53 -2.05 0.56 -13.41
C LEU A 53 -2.27 -0.22 -14.70
N SER A 54 -3.16 -1.21 -14.66
CA SER A 54 -3.61 -1.95 -15.85
C SER A 54 -4.55 -1.10 -16.73
N GLU A 55 -5.24 -0.14 -16.13
CA GLU A 55 -6.11 0.83 -16.79
C GLU A 55 -6.14 2.16 -16.01
N PRO A 56 -6.51 3.29 -16.63
CA PRO A 56 -6.63 4.56 -15.93
C PRO A 56 -7.66 4.50 -14.79
N ASP A 57 -7.27 4.94 -13.59
CA ASP A 57 -8.16 5.04 -12.44
C ASP A 57 -8.04 6.42 -11.78
N SER A 58 -9.01 7.30 -12.04
CA SER A 58 -9.04 8.64 -11.44
C SER A 58 -9.42 8.64 -9.96
N SER A 59 -9.95 7.51 -9.44
CA SER A 59 -10.34 7.37 -8.04
C SER A 59 -9.21 6.87 -7.14
N LEU A 60 -8.09 6.39 -7.71
CA LEU A 60 -6.99 5.78 -6.97
C LEU A 60 -6.50 6.64 -5.80
N LEU A 61 -6.16 7.90 -6.05
CA LEU A 61 -5.63 8.78 -5.01
C LEU A 61 -6.63 9.00 -3.87
N TRP A 62 -7.92 9.08 -4.19
CA TRP A 62 -8.98 9.15 -3.19
C TRP A 62 -9.11 7.84 -2.39
N ASN A 63 -9.01 6.69 -3.06
CA ASN A 63 -9.08 5.39 -2.39
C ASN A 63 -7.91 5.19 -1.41
N LEU A 64 -6.72 5.69 -1.75
CA LEU A 64 -5.55 5.65 -0.88
C LEU A 64 -5.67 6.52 0.38
N THR A 65 -6.63 7.44 0.47
CA THR A 65 -6.90 8.16 1.73
C THR A 65 -7.75 7.34 2.71
N GLY A 66 -8.32 6.22 2.26
CA GLY A 66 -9.19 5.34 3.06
C GLY A 66 -8.51 4.03 3.48
N ARG A 67 -9.33 3.00 3.76
CA ARG A 67 -8.86 1.67 4.18
C ARG A 67 -7.93 0.97 3.18
N ALA A 68 -8.04 1.33 1.91
CA ALA A 68 -7.20 0.77 0.85
C ALA A 68 -5.75 1.29 0.89
N GLY A 69 -5.49 2.46 1.49
CA GLY A 69 -4.15 3.04 1.60
C GLY A 69 -3.49 2.90 2.96
N LEU A 70 -4.00 2.02 3.83
CA LEU A 70 -3.36 1.76 5.12
C LEU A 70 -2.00 1.09 4.92
N ILE A 71 -0.99 1.62 5.60
CA ILE A 71 0.34 1.03 5.65
C ILE A 71 0.50 0.31 6.98
N LEU A 72 0.76 -0.98 6.87
CA LEU A 72 1.07 -1.90 7.94
C LEU A 72 2.54 -2.25 7.86
N LYS A 73 3.05 -2.83 8.93
CA LYS A 73 4.41 -3.32 8.94
C LYS A 73 4.49 -4.64 8.16
N GLU A 74 5.55 -4.81 7.38
CA GLU A 74 5.80 -6.03 6.63
C GLU A 74 5.83 -7.26 7.55
N GLY A 75 5.08 -8.29 7.16
CA GLY A 75 5.01 -9.56 7.89
C GLY A 75 4.19 -9.52 9.18
N ASP A 76 3.47 -8.43 9.44
CA ASP A 76 2.57 -8.34 10.59
C ASP A 76 1.37 -9.29 10.45
N THR A 77 0.92 -9.85 11.57
CA THR A 77 -0.24 -10.76 11.60
C THR A 77 -1.51 -9.94 11.83
N VAL A 78 -2.25 -9.67 10.76
CA VAL A 78 -3.53 -8.93 10.76
C VAL A 78 -4.75 -9.83 10.78
#